data_AF-A0A920PJL5-F1
#
_entry.id   AF-A0A920PJL5-F1
#
_cell.length_a   1.000
_cell.length_b   1.000
_cell.length_c   1.000
_cell.angle_alpha   90.00
_cell.angle_beta   90.00
_cell.angle_gamma   90.00
#
_symmetry.space_group_name_H-M   'P 1'
#
loop_
_entity.id
_entity.type
_entity.pdbx_description
1 polymer ?
#
loop_
_entity_poly.entity_id
_entity_poly.type
_entity_poly.pdbx_seq_one_letter_code
_entity_poly.pdbx_strand_id
1 'polypeptide(L)'
;MRGTILLAFLRKLLPDEPVYRYSDPRGSLNYTVMAQDDQLGWHFDACELVASILLRPADNGGDFEYIPSVRSAGDENFSEVESILGGNEGQRISGDFQPGDMVLFRGRHSLHRVTPSKEEPLA
;
A
#
# COMPACT_ATOMS: atom_id res chain seq x y z
N MET A 1 -2.46 19.36 -13.50
CA MET A 1 -1.84 19.99 -12.32
C MET A 1 -0.60 19.20 -11.87
N ARG A 2 0.57 19.84 -11.89
CA ARG A 2 1.61 19.84 -10.84
C ARG A 2 1.92 18.57 -10.01
N GLY A 3 2.24 17.44 -10.63
CA GLY A 3 2.93 16.34 -9.92
C GLY A 3 4.37 16.69 -9.45
N THR A 4 4.84 17.92 -9.66
CA THR A 4 6.20 18.36 -9.30
C THR A 4 6.32 18.68 -7.83
N ILE A 5 5.25 19.14 -7.19
CA ILE A 5 5.25 19.50 -5.76
C ILE A 5 5.38 18.24 -4.90
N LEU A 6 4.58 17.21 -5.16
CA LEU A 6 4.66 15.94 -4.44
C LEU A 6 6.03 15.28 -4.63
N LEU A 7 6.53 15.22 -5.86
CA LEU A 7 7.87 14.66 -6.11
C LEU A 7 8.97 15.43 -5.38
N ALA A 8 8.91 16.76 -5.37
CA ALA A 8 9.87 17.59 -4.64
C ALA A 8 9.76 17.39 -3.12
N PHE A 9 8.55 17.21 -2.60
CA PHE A 9 8.31 16.86 -1.20
C PHE A 9 8.92 15.50 -0.84
N LEU A 10 8.65 14.46 -1.63
CA LEU A 10 9.19 13.11 -1.40
C LEU A 10 10.72 13.08 -1.46
N ARG A 11 11.34 13.82 -2.40
CA ARG A 11 12.81 13.97 -2.47
C ARG A 11 13.40 14.65 -1.24
N LYS A 12 12.65 15.51 -0.54
CA LYS A 12 13.11 16.12 0.72
C LYS A 12 13.01 15.15 1.90
N LEU A 13 12.06 14.21 1.88
CA LEU A 13 11.95 13.16 2.90
C LEU A 13 13.04 12.09 2.76
N LEU A 14 13.53 11.87 1.54
CA LEU A 14 14.52 10.85 1.20
C LEU A 14 15.71 11.50 0.47
N PRO A 15 16.53 12.33 1.16
CA PRO A 15 17.56 13.15 0.52
C PRO A 15 18.68 12.34 -0.15
N ASP A 16 18.92 11.12 0.34
CA ASP A 16 20.00 10.24 -0.14
C ASP A 16 19.53 9.20 -1.16
N GLU A 17 18.25 9.22 -1.54
CA GLU A 17 17.69 8.27 -2.50
C GLU A 17 17.17 8.97 -3.76
N PRO A 18 17.52 8.47 -4.95
CA PRO A 18 17.01 9.03 -6.18
C PRO A 18 15.53 8.65 -6.38
N VAL A 19 14.63 9.59 -6.11
CA VAL A 19 13.18 9.40 -6.34
C VAL A 19 12.79 9.92 -7.73
N TYR A 20 12.18 9.05 -8.53
CA TYR A 20 11.68 9.34 -9.87
C TYR A 20 10.17 9.13 -9.95
N ARG A 21 9.53 9.70 -10.97
CA ARG A 21 8.15 9.34 -11.29
C ARG A 21 8.12 7.98 -11.96
N TYR A 22 7.02 7.27 -11.74
CA TYR A 22 6.71 6.08 -12.51
C TYR A 22 6.66 6.40 -14.00
N SER A 23 7.27 5.53 -14.81
CA SER A 23 7.50 5.80 -16.23
C SER A 23 6.22 5.68 -17.06
N ASP A 24 5.29 4.81 -16.66
CA ASP A 24 3.97 4.71 -17.28
C ASP A 24 3.03 5.80 -16.74
N PRO A 25 2.59 6.77 -17.56
CA PRO A 25 1.68 7.81 -17.13
C PRO A 25 0.35 7.28 -16.59
N ARG A 26 -0.13 6.12 -17.08
CA ARG A 26 -1.40 5.53 -16.63
C ARG A 26 -1.27 4.84 -15.28
N GLY A 27 -0.16 4.13 -15.05
CA GLY A 27 0.16 3.56 -13.74
C GLY A 27 0.61 4.59 -12.69
N SER A 28 1.05 5.78 -13.11
CA SER A 28 1.63 6.79 -12.21
C SER A 28 0.65 7.44 -11.23
N LEU A 29 -0.66 7.32 -11.49
CA LEU A 29 -1.72 7.76 -10.61
C LEU A 29 -2.94 6.88 -10.87
N ASN A 30 -3.40 6.20 -9.83
CA ASN A 30 -4.64 5.43 -9.85
C ASN A 30 -5.51 5.84 -8.66
N TYR A 31 -6.80 5.53 -8.77
CA TYR A 31 -7.73 5.57 -7.67
C TYR A 31 -8.46 4.23 -7.66
N THR A 32 -8.63 3.65 -6.48
CA THR A 32 -9.29 2.37 -6.29
C THR A 32 -10.61 2.61 -5.60
N VAL A 33 -11.68 2.00 -6.12
CA VAL A 33 -13.00 1.99 -5.50
C VAL A 33 -13.30 0.54 -5.17
N MET A 34 -13.65 0.30 -3.91
CA MET A 34 -13.95 -1.03 -3.37
C MET A 34 -15.38 -1.00 -2.85
N ALA A 35 -16.18 -1.96 -3.28
CA ALA A 35 -17.55 -2.20 -2.85
C ALA A 35 -17.60 -3.22 -1.71
N GLN A 36 -18.82 -3.56 -1.29
CA GLN A 36 -19.07 -4.66 -0.36
C GLN A 36 -18.29 -5.93 -0.75
N ASP A 37 -17.58 -6.49 0.21
CA ASP A 37 -16.75 -7.70 0.14
C ASP A 37 -15.54 -7.61 -0.82
N ASP A 38 -15.30 -6.47 -1.47
CA ASP A 38 -14.07 -6.27 -2.24
C ASP A 38 -12.87 -6.27 -1.29
N GLN A 39 -11.78 -6.87 -1.78
CA GLN A 39 -10.49 -6.91 -1.10
C GLN A 39 -9.36 -6.76 -2.11
N LEU A 40 -8.19 -6.36 -1.63
CA LEU A 40 -6.95 -6.48 -2.36
C LEU A 40 -6.03 -7.41 -1.57
N GLY A 41 -5.96 -8.67 -1.98
CA GLY A 41 -5.23 -9.72 -1.25
C GLY A 41 -3.74 -9.43 -1.11
N TRP A 42 -3.04 -10.28 -0.35
CA TRP A 42 -1.59 -10.17 -0.15
C TRP A 42 -0.84 -10.07 -1.48
N HIS A 43 -0.10 -8.97 -1.66
CA HIS A 43 0.69 -8.71 -2.86
C HIS A 43 1.89 -7.83 -2.55
N PHE A 44 2.74 -7.67 -3.57
CA PHE A 44 3.79 -6.67 -3.62
C PHE A 44 3.54 -5.73 -4.81
N ASP A 45 4.02 -4.51 -4.69
CA ASP A 45 3.98 -3.55 -5.80
C ASP A 45 5.14 -3.75 -6.76
N ALA A 46 4.95 -3.25 -7.98
CA ALA A 46 6.04 -3.07 -8.93
C ALA A 46 6.97 -1.90 -8.51
N CYS A 47 6.43 -0.90 -7.80
CA CYS A 47 7.13 0.33 -7.43
C CYS A 47 7.89 0.20 -6.11
N GLU A 48 9.09 0.78 -6.05
CA GLU A 48 9.92 0.86 -4.84
C GLU A 48 9.25 1.68 -3.72
N LEU A 49 8.56 2.76 -4.09
CA LEU A 49 7.92 3.70 -3.17
C LEU A 49 6.52 4.02 -3.69
N VAL A 50 5.52 3.88 -2.83
CA VAL A 50 4.12 4.18 -3.11
C VAL A 50 3.61 5.19 -2.09
N ALA A 51 2.90 6.20 -2.60
CA ALA A 51 2.20 7.18 -1.80
C ALA A 51 0.70 7.04 -2.07
N SER A 52 -0.05 6.66 -1.05
CA SER A 52 -1.50 6.46 -1.10
C SER A 52 -2.20 7.44 -0.17
N ILE A 53 -3.35 7.96 -0.57
CA ILE A 53 -4.18 8.84 0.27
C ILE A 53 -5.54 8.18 0.41
N LEU A 54 -5.98 7.97 1.66
CA LEU A 54 -7.32 7.46 1.92
C LEU A 54 -8.34 8.58 1.66
N LEU A 55 -9.26 8.38 0.71
CA LEU A 55 -10.29 9.39 0.42
C LEU A 55 -11.57 9.14 1.21
N ARG A 56 -11.95 7.87 1.36
CA ARG A 56 -13.14 7.43 2.09
C ARG A 56 -12.90 6.03 2.64
N PRO A 57 -12.99 5.82 3.96
CA PRO A 57 -12.94 4.49 4.57
C PRO A 57 -14.23 3.70 4.26
N ALA A 58 -14.15 2.38 4.38
CA ALA A 58 -15.34 1.55 4.54
C ALA A 58 -15.92 1.74 5.95
N ASP A 59 -17.17 1.31 6.17
CA ASP A 59 -17.75 1.36 7.51
C ASP A 59 -17.09 0.33 8.44
N ASN A 60 -16.75 -0.85 7.91
CA ASN A 60 -15.94 -1.86 8.58
C ASN A 60 -14.98 -2.55 7.59
N GLY A 61 -13.79 -2.96 8.05
CA GLY A 61 -12.77 -3.55 7.19
C GLY A 61 -12.20 -2.54 6.20
N GLY A 62 -11.68 -3.00 5.06
CA GLY A 62 -10.95 -2.13 4.13
C GLY A 62 -9.61 -1.63 4.70
N ASP A 63 -9.10 -2.31 5.72
CA ASP A 63 -7.89 -1.93 6.44
C ASP A 63 -6.67 -2.23 5.59
N PHE A 64 -5.77 -1.25 5.47
CA PHE A 64 -4.45 -1.47 4.89
C PHE A 64 -3.54 -2.15 5.92
N GLU A 65 -3.07 -3.35 5.58
CA GLU A 65 -2.19 -4.14 6.42
C GLU A 65 -0.90 -4.49 5.68
N TYR A 66 0.24 -4.48 6.37
CA TYR A 66 1.52 -4.80 5.74
C TYR A 66 2.52 -5.46 6.70
N ILE A 67 3.45 -6.21 6.13
CA ILE A 67 4.65 -6.72 6.79
C ILE A 67 5.85 -6.17 6.03
N PRO A 68 6.70 -5.34 6.65
CA PRO A 68 7.81 -4.69 5.97
C PRO A 68 8.95 -5.66 5.65
N SER A 69 9.68 -5.38 4.58
CA SER A 69 10.96 -6.05 4.26
C SER A 69 10.90 -7.59 4.18
N VAL A 70 9.76 -8.13 3.76
CA VAL A 70 9.59 -9.58 3.56
C VAL A 70 10.56 -10.09 2.49
N ARG A 71 10.79 -9.29 1.43
CA ARG A 71 11.74 -9.61 0.37
C ARG A 71 12.68 -8.46 0.07
N SER A 72 13.72 -8.73 -0.71
CA SER A 72 14.72 -7.77 -1.16
C SER A 72 14.99 -7.90 -2.67
N ALA A 73 15.80 -6.99 -3.23
CA ALA A 73 16.17 -7.04 -4.64
C ALA A 73 16.93 -8.32 -5.07
N GLY A 74 17.57 -9.01 -4.11
CA GLY A 74 18.36 -10.22 -4.38
C GLY A 74 17.72 -11.52 -3.85
N ASP A 75 16.61 -11.42 -3.14
CA ASP A 75 15.96 -12.57 -2.51
C ASP A 75 14.46 -12.32 -2.37
N GLU A 76 13.67 -13.15 -3.06
CA GLU A 76 12.21 -13.12 -3.02
C GLU A 76 11.64 -13.68 -1.70
N ASN A 77 12.46 -14.40 -0.92
CA ASN A 77 12.12 -14.97 0.38
C ASN A 77 10.82 -15.80 0.37
N PHE A 78 10.70 -16.71 -0.59
CA PHE A 78 9.48 -17.50 -0.81
C PHE A 78 9.03 -18.28 0.42
N SER A 79 9.95 -18.75 1.27
CA SER A 79 9.61 -19.45 2.51
C SER A 79 8.86 -18.58 3.52
N GLU A 80 9.28 -17.32 3.66
CA GLU A 80 8.58 -16.37 4.54
C GLU A 80 7.22 -15.99 3.95
N VAL A 81 7.17 -15.75 2.63
CA VAL A 81 5.90 -15.50 1.93
C VAL A 81 4.92 -16.66 2.13
N GLU A 82 5.36 -17.91 1.95
CA GLU A 82 4.53 -19.09 2.19
C GLU A 82 4.05 -19.18 3.64
N SER A 83 4.92 -18.88 4.61
CA SER A 83 4.55 -18.85 6.03
C SER A 83 3.45 -17.82 6.33
N ILE A 84 3.59 -16.61 5.79
CA ILE A 84 2.62 -15.52 5.96
C ILE A 84 1.28 -15.90 5.31
N LEU A 85 1.30 -16.41 4.08
CA LEU A 85 0.09 -16.87 3.38
C LEU A 85 -0.56 -18.07 4.08
N GLY A 86 0.22 -18.86 4.82
CA GLY A 86 -0.24 -19.91 5.73
C GLY A 86 -0.83 -19.41 7.04
N GLY A 87 -0.89 -18.09 7.27
CA GLY A 87 -1.51 -17.46 8.43
C GLY A 87 -0.54 -17.01 9.52
N ASN A 88 0.77 -17.16 9.35
CA ASN A 88 1.76 -16.66 10.30
C ASN A 88 2.00 -15.14 10.11
N GLU A 89 0.97 -14.35 10.43
CA GLU A 89 0.95 -12.90 10.21
C GLU A 89 1.33 -12.10 11.47
N GLY A 90 2.12 -12.68 12.40
CA GLY A 90 2.38 -12.11 13.72
C GLY A 90 3.11 -10.76 13.74
N GLN A 91 3.78 -10.40 12.63
CA GLN A 91 4.48 -9.13 12.45
C GLN A 91 3.67 -8.10 11.65
N ARG A 92 2.39 -8.39 11.37
CA ARG A 92 1.50 -7.51 10.61
C ARG A 92 1.31 -6.18 11.33
N ILE A 93 1.48 -5.11 10.57
CA ILE A 93 1.23 -3.74 10.99
C ILE A 93 -0.04 -3.27 10.27
N SER A 94 -0.90 -2.58 11.00
CA SER A 94 -2.08 -1.88 10.50
C SER A 94 -2.18 -0.52 11.18
N GLY A 95 -2.84 0.44 10.53
CA GLY A 95 -3.06 1.79 11.05
C GLY A 95 -4.53 2.16 11.03
N ASP A 96 -4.96 2.97 11.99
CA ASP A 96 -6.29 3.61 11.99
C ASP A 96 -6.25 4.85 11.08
N PHE A 97 -6.36 4.62 9.78
CA PHE A 97 -6.26 5.67 8.77
C PHE A 97 -7.56 6.45 8.64
N GLN A 98 -7.46 7.77 8.68
CA GLN A 98 -8.58 8.68 8.51
C GLN A 98 -8.60 9.28 7.09
N PRO A 99 -9.77 9.75 6.59
CA PRO A 99 -9.82 10.48 5.34
C PRO A 99 -8.79 11.61 5.27
N GLY A 100 -7.95 11.59 4.23
CA GLY A 100 -6.87 12.55 4.01
C GLY A 100 -5.50 12.08 4.50
N ASP A 101 -5.42 11.01 5.29
CA ASP A 101 -4.14 10.44 5.69
C ASP A 101 -3.38 9.92 4.48
N MET A 102 -2.08 10.24 4.45
CA MET A 102 -1.17 9.80 3.41
C MET A 102 -0.24 8.72 3.96
N VAL A 103 -0.28 7.55 3.33
CA VAL A 103 0.61 6.43 3.63
C VAL A 103 1.75 6.44 2.61
N LEU A 104 2.98 6.45 3.10
CA LEU A 104 4.19 6.30 2.30
C LEU A 104 4.89 5.00 2.69
N PHE A 105 5.00 4.06 1.76
CA PHE A 105 5.55 2.73 2.05
C PHE A 105 6.32 2.14 0.87
N ARG A 106 7.14 1.11 1.17
CA ARG A 106 7.95 0.40 0.17
C ARG A 106 7.25 -0.86 -0.32
N GLY A 107 6.26 -0.68 -1.20
CA GLY A 107 5.40 -1.76 -1.69
C GLY A 107 6.13 -2.88 -2.41
N ARG A 108 7.28 -2.62 -3.06
CA ARG A 108 8.09 -3.67 -3.69
C ARG A 108 8.62 -4.71 -2.71
N HIS A 109 8.96 -4.29 -1.49
CA HIS A 109 9.64 -5.14 -0.49
C HIS A 109 8.74 -5.50 0.70
N SER A 110 7.60 -4.83 0.84
CA SER A 110 6.65 -5.06 1.94
C SER A 110 5.44 -5.82 1.39
N LEU A 111 5.14 -6.98 1.97
CA LEU A 111 3.93 -7.71 1.60
C LEU A 111 2.74 -7.00 2.23
N HIS A 112 1.71 -6.68 1.46
CA HIS A 112 0.60 -5.87 1.95
C HIS A 112 -0.74 -6.27 1.33
N ARG A 113 -1.82 -5.90 2.01
CA ARG A 113 -3.21 -6.17 1.58
C ARG A 113 -4.15 -5.05 2.02
N VAL A 114 -5.35 -5.07 1.45
CA VAL A 114 -6.53 -4.38 1.96
C VAL A 114 -7.54 -5.44 2.36
N THR A 115 -7.98 -5.43 3.62
CA THR A 115 -8.96 -6.42 4.13
C THR A 115 -10.33 -6.25 3.44
N PRO A 116 -11.19 -7.28 3.44
CA PRO A 116 -12.52 -7.17 2.85
C PRO A 116 -13.31 -5.98 3.40
N SER A 117 -13.83 -5.16 2.50
CA SER A 117 -14.63 -3.97 2.85
C SER A 117 -16.07 -4.36 3.17
N LYS A 118 -16.66 -3.73 4.17
CA LYS A 118 -18.08 -3.90 4.52
C LYS A 118 -18.74 -2.53 4.66
N GLU A 119 -19.87 -2.39 3.99
CA GLU A 119 -20.79 -1.27 4.12
C GLU A 119 -21.84 -1.60 5.19
N GLU A 120 -22.22 -0.61 5.99
CA GLU A 120 -23.41 -0.67 6.81
C GLU A 120 -24.64 -0.69 5.88
N PRO A 121 -25.66 -1.53 6.16
CA PRO A 121 -26.89 -1.47 5.40
C PRO A 121 -27.51 -0.06 5.50
N LEU A 122 -27.91 0.50 4.36
CA LEU A 122 -28.72 1.71 4.36
C LEU A 122 -30.01 1.45 5.16
N ALA A 123 -30.18 2.17 6.27
CA ALA A 123 -31.35 2.11 7.14
C ALA A 123 -32.63 2.61 6.46
#